data_AF-A0A8J7KET7-F1
#
_entry.id   AF-A0A8J7KET7-F1
#
_cell.length_a   1.000
_cell.length_b   1.000
_cell.length_c   1.000
_cell.angle_alpha   90.00
_cell.angle_beta   90.00
_cell.angle_gamma   90.00
#
_symmetry.space_group_name_H-M   'P 1'
#
loop_
_entity.id
_entity.type
_entity.pdbx_description
1 polymer ?
#
loop_
_entity_poly.entity_id
_entity_poly.type
_entity_poly.pdbx_seq_one_letter_code
_entity_poly.pdbx_strand_id
1 'polypeptide(L)' 'MHCPAKEQLADFLVTALTQGRDIGNQGQDASRVVYEVNFNGSTHYVSITVGDNGFIVGANPTPRDLVNRLLNP' A
#
# COMPACT_ATOMS: atom_id res chain seq x y z
N MET A 1 -2.42 8.69 -11.68
CA MET A 1 -2.10 8.40 -10.27
C MET A 1 -0.90 9.26 -9.93
N HIS A 2 -1.07 10.29 -9.10
CA HIS A 2 0.07 11.11 -8.65
C HIS A 2 0.66 10.39 -7.45
N CYS A 3 1.93 9.99 -7.50
CA CYS A 3 2.59 9.46 -6.31
C CYS A 3 2.76 10.61 -5.29
N PRO A 4 2.71 10.33 -3.98
CA PRO A 4 3.07 11.32 -2.98
C PRO A 4 4.46 11.91 -3.26
N ALA A 5 4.64 13.20 -2.96
CA ALA A 5 5.96 13.82 -3.02
C ALA A 5 6.92 13.11 -2.06
N LYS A 6 8.24 13.17 -2.33
CA LYS A 6 9.26 12.47 -1.55
C LYS A 6 9.17 12.82 -0.06
N GLU A 7 8.91 14.08 0.24
CA GLU A 7 8.80 14.64 1.59
C GLU A 7 7.59 14.10 2.35
N GLN A 8 6.57 13.62 1.64
CA GLN A 8 5.33 13.07 2.20
C GLN A 8 5.35 11.55 2.33
N LEU A 9 6.40 10.86 1.84
CA LEU A 9 6.44 9.40 1.82
C LEU A 9 6.32 8.79 3.21
N ALA A 10 6.95 9.38 4.23
CA ALA A 10 6.86 8.87 5.59
C ALA A 10 5.41 8.93 6.10
N ASP A 11 4.77 10.09 6.03
CA ASP A 11 3.39 10.28 6.45
C ASP A 11 2.42 9.39 5.66
N PHE A 12 2.62 9.28 4.36
CA PHE A 12 1.82 8.41 3.49
C PHE A 12 1.91 6.95 3.91
N LEU A 13 3.11 6.42 4.13
CA LEU A 13 3.31 5.01 4.50
C LEU A 13 2.80 4.73 5.92
N VAL A 14 3.01 5.64 6.87
CA VAL A 14 2.44 5.51 8.22
C VAL A 14 0.91 5.55 8.17
N THR A 15 0.31 6.44 7.36
CA THR A 15 -1.14 6.50 7.17
C THR A 15 -1.66 5.20 6.56
N ALA A 16 -1.00 4.66 5.53
CA ALA A 16 -1.40 3.40 4.91
C ALA A 16 -1.38 2.24 5.91
N LEU A 17 -0.34 2.12 6.74
CA LEU A 17 -0.21 1.06 7.73
C LEU A 17 -1.17 1.17 8.92
N THR A 18 -1.56 2.39 9.30
CA THR A 18 -2.36 2.63 10.51
C THR A 18 -3.84 2.87 10.23
N GLN A 19 -4.18 3.36 9.04
CA GLN A 19 -5.53 3.80 8.65
C GLN A 19 -5.99 3.18 7.32
N GLY A 20 -5.09 2.59 6.54
CA GLY A 20 -5.43 1.97 5.27
C GLY A 20 -6.27 0.71 5.44
N ARG A 21 -7.11 0.44 4.45
CA ARG A 21 -7.85 -0.82 4.33
C ARG A 21 -6.96 -1.86 3.65
N ASP A 22 -6.68 -2.96 4.33
CA ASP A 22 -6.11 -4.16 3.70
C ASP A 22 -7.12 -4.73 2.68
N ILE A 23 -6.69 -4.84 1.43
CA ILE A 23 -7.49 -5.39 0.33
C ILE A 23 -6.91 -6.70 -0.22
N GLY A 24 -5.90 -7.28 0.43
CA GLY A 24 -5.26 -8.54 0.05
C GLY A 24 -3.76 -8.40 -0.17
N ASN A 25 -3.16 -9.38 -0.84
CA ASN A 25 -1.71 -9.52 -0.92
C ASN A 25 -1.18 -9.50 -2.36
N GLN A 26 0.04 -8.97 -2.54
CA GLN A 26 0.80 -9.00 -3.78
C GLN A 26 2.00 -9.95 -3.68
N GLY A 27 2.18 -10.81 -4.69
CA GLY A 27 3.30 -11.75 -4.78
C GLY A 27 2.93 -13.17 -4.36
N GLN A 28 3.79 -14.15 -4.66
CA GLN A 28 3.54 -15.57 -4.39
C GLN A 28 3.56 -15.91 -2.89
N ASP A 29 4.41 -15.23 -2.11
CA ASP A 29 4.57 -15.51 -0.68
C ASP A 29 3.60 -14.72 0.21
N ALA A 30 2.64 -14.00 -0.40
CA ALA A 30 1.68 -13.13 0.27
C ALA A 30 2.28 -12.10 1.26
N SER A 31 3.60 -11.84 1.20
CA SER A 31 4.32 -11.00 2.16
C SER A 31 4.13 -9.50 1.97
N ARG A 32 3.44 -9.08 0.89
CA ARG A 32 3.19 -7.67 0.58
C ARG A 32 1.70 -7.38 0.67
N VAL A 33 1.28 -6.92 1.84
CA VAL A 33 -0.09 -6.46 2.06
C VAL A 33 -0.35 -5.25 1.16
N VAL A 34 -1.48 -5.24 0.48
CA VAL A 34 -1.95 -4.14 -0.37
C VAL A 34 -2.95 -3.33 0.43
N TYR A 35 -2.63 -2.05 0.65
CA TYR A 35 -3.50 -1.11 1.32
C TYR A 35 -4.17 -0.17 0.31
N GLU A 36 -5.49 0.00 0.45
CA GLU A 36 -6.20 1.17 -0.03
C GLU A 36 -6.16 2.26 1.03
N VAL A 37 -5.69 3.45 0.68
CA VAL A 37 -5.54 4.57 1.62
C VAL A 37 -6.03 5.87 1.00
N ASN A 38 -6.84 6.63 1.73
CA ASN A 38 -7.11 8.03 1.36
C ASN A 38 -5.99 8.90 1.92
N PHE A 39 -5.29 9.61 1.04
CA PHE A 39 -4.22 10.54 1.44
C PHE A 39 -4.37 11.82 0.64
N ASN A 40 -4.42 12.96 1.33
CA ASN A 40 -4.67 14.29 0.74
C ASN A 40 -5.90 14.32 -0.20
N GLY A 41 -6.97 13.62 0.18
CA GLY A 41 -8.23 13.58 -0.58
C GLY A 41 -8.21 12.68 -1.82
N SER A 42 -7.11 11.95 -2.07
CA SER A 42 -6.99 10.98 -3.16
C SER A 42 -6.90 9.56 -2.63
N THR A 43 -7.56 8.61 -3.29
CA THR A 43 -7.38 7.18 -3.00
C THR A 43 -6.12 6.66 -3.70
N HIS A 44 -5.24 6.03 -2.92
CA HIS A 44 -4.02 5.38 -3.38
C HIS A 44 -4.05 3.89 -3.03
N TYR A 45 -3.30 3.11 -3.81
CA TYR A 45 -3.07 1.68 -3.55
C TYR A 45 -1.58 1.43 -3.46
N VAL A 46 -1.12 0.92 -2.33
CA VAL A 46 0.30 0.68 -2.05
C VAL A 46 0.48 -0.71 -1.48
N SER A 47 1.44 -1.46 -2.03
CA SER A 47 1.89 -2.70 -1.44
C SER A 47 3.06 -2.41 -0.50
N ILE A 48 2.96 -2.87 0.74
CA ILE A 48 3.96 -2.64 1.79
C ILE A 48 4.43 -3.98 2.35
N THR A 49 5.75 -4.12 2.50
CA THR A 49 6.38 -5.24 3.20
C THR A 49 6.93 -4.73 4.51
N VAL A 50 6.43 -5.27 5.62
CA VAL A 50 7.00 -5.08 6.96
C VAL A 50 7.73 -6.37 7.32
N GLY A 51 9.02 -6.27 7.60
CA GLY A 51 9.80 -7.42 8.05
C GLY A 51 9.39 -7.86 9.46
N ASP A 52 9.77 -9.07 9.85
CA ASP A 52 9.46 -9.63 11.18
C ASP A 52 10.06 -8.80 12.33
N ASN A 53 11.03 -7.94 12.04
CA ASN A 53 11.61 -6.96 12.98
C ASN A 53 10.78 -5.68 13.14
N GLY A 54 9.62 -5.58 12.48
CA GLY A 54 8.70 -4.43 12.55
C GLY A 54 9.06 -3.25 11.65
N PHE A 55 10.08 -3.36 10.80
CA PHE A 55 10.50 -2.28 9.89
C PHE A 55 9.93 -2.46 8.48
N ILE A 56 9.59 -1.34 7.83
CA ILE A 56 9.24 -1.33 6.41
C ILE A 56 10.50 -1.63 5.59
N VAL A 57 10.47 -2.72 4.82
CA VAL A 57 11.59 -3.14 3.95
C VAL A 57 11.29 -2.92 2.47
N GLY A 58 10.05 -2.57 2.13
CA GLY A 58 9.67 -2.17 0.78
C GLY A 58 8.26 -1.59 0.73
N ALA A 59 8.06 -0.63 -0.18
CA ALA A 59 6.75 -0.07 -0.47
C ALA A 59 6.68 0.35 -1.94
N ASN A 60 5.62 -0.03 -2.66
CA ASN A 60 5.46 0.28 -4.08
C ASN A 60 4.00 0.60 -4.43
N PRO A 61 3.73 1.47 -5.42
CA PRO A 61 2.39 1.58 -6.00
C PRO A 61 1.91 0.21 -6.50
N THR A 62 0.65 -0.12 -6.24
CA THR A 62 0.08 -1.39 -6.69
C THR A 62 -0.44 -1.29 -8.12
N PRO A 63 -0.13 -2.25 -9.02
CA PRO A 63 -0.67 -2.27 -10.38
C PRO A 63 -2.21 -2.30 -10.39
N ARG A 64 -2.81 -1.50 -11.28
CA ARG A 64 -4.28 -1.36 -11.37
C ARG A 64 -5.00 -2.69 -11.58
N ASP A 65 -4.45 -3.58 -12.41
CA ASP A 65 -5.06 -4.89 -12.67
C ASP A 65 -5.07 -5.80 -11.44
N LEU A 66 -4.10 -5.65 -10.54
CA LEU A 66 -4.13 -6.35 -9.26
C LEU A 66 -5.19 -5.74 -8.34
N VAL A 67 -5.24 -4.40 -8.23
CA VAL A 67 -6.26 -3.70 -7.43
C VAL A 67 -7.68 -4.11 -7.85
N ASN A 68 -7.96 -4.14 -9.16
CA ASN A 68 -9.27 -4.50 -9.68
C ASN A 68 -9.68 -5.93 -9.28
N ARG A 69 -8.74 -6.89 -9.34
CA ARG A 69 -8.97 -8.28 -8.93
C ARG A 69 -9.20 -8.42 -7.42
N LEU A 70 -8.50 -7.63 -6.63
CA LEU A 70 -8.60 -7.65 -5.17
C LEU A 70 -9.91 -7.02 -4.66
N LEU A 71 -10.38 -5.96 -5.31
CA LEU A 71 -11.63 -5.28 -4.95
C LEU A 71 -12.89 -5.97 -5.50
N ASN A 72 -12.77 -6.74 -6.58
CA ASN A 72 -13.89 -7.41 -7.26
C ASN A 72 -13.53 -8.88 -7.51
N PRO A 73 -13.53 -9.72 -6.46
CA PRO A 73 -13.16 -11.12 -6.54
C PRO A 73 -14.18 -12.00 -7.29
#